data_AF-A0A1I4HDS1-F1
#
_entry.id   AF-A0A1I4HDS1-F1
#
_cell.length_a   1.000
_cell.length_b   1.000
_cell.length_c   1.000
_cell.angle_alpha   90.00
_cell.angle_beta   90.00
_cell.angle_gamma   90.00
#
_symmetry.space_group_name_H-M   'P 1'
#
loop_
_entity.id
_entity.type
_entity.pdbx_description
1 polymer ?
#
loop_
_entity_poly.entity_id
_entity_poly.type
_entity_poly.pdbx_seq_one_letter_code
_entity_poly.pdbx_strand_id
1 'polypeptide(L)'
;MKIVIVTHKDSNIFNKKNELMSALSEHSVSIIFRTSQENILSKLNSESPDLLISIDLEGFDMSTLTGGYAYNLLKIQQLHLLLNKSLFNSSILSSPLSLRMTFICPKESDANMLKKKFPDLPSVYSLENLPASYPFMIASKLFKVI
;
A
#
# COMPACT_ATOMS: atom_id res chain seq x y z
N MET A 1 6.88 15.37 -5.73
CA MET A 1 6.41 14.41 -4.71
C MET A 1 7.24 13.14 -4.81
N LYS A 2 7.70 12.64 -3.67
CA LYS A 2 8.42 11.37 -3.54
C LYS A 2 7.47 10.24 -3.19
N ILE A 3 7.41 9.24 -4.04
CA ILE A 3 6.57 8.05 -3.89
C ILE A 3 7.47 6.87 -3.61
N VAL A 4 7.21 6.15 -2.52
CA VAL A 4 7.86 4.87 -2.27
C VAL A 4 6.82 3.77 -2.44
N ILE A 5 7.11 2.82 -3.33
CA ILE A 5 6.30 1.60 -3.53
C ILE A 5 6.99 0.45 -2.81
N VAL A 6 6.28 -0.23 -1.92
CA VAL A 6 6.77 -1.42 -1.21
C VAL A 6 5.99 -2.63 -1.69
N THR A 7 6.72 -3.66 -2.14
CA THR A 7 6.14 -4.91 -2.63
C THR A 7 7.06 -6.08 -2.32
N HIS A 8 6.50 -7.29 -2.31
CA HIS A 8 7.30 -8.50 -2.16
C HIS A 8 8.27 -8.65 -3.35
N LYS A 9 9.49 -9.14 -3.10
CA LYS A 9 10.51 -9.35 -4.14
C LYS A 9 10.03 -10.24 -5.28
N ASP A 10 9.25 -11.26 -4.97
CA ASP A 10 8.75 -12.23 -5.95
C ASP A 10 7.43 -11.79 -6.63
N SER A 11 6.99 -10.55 -6.40
CA SER A 11 5.81 -10.01 -7.09
C SER A 11 6.09 -9.77 -8.57
N ASN A 12 5.06 -9.94 -9.41
CA ASN A 12 5.13 -9.61 -10.85
C ASN A 12 5.48 -8.14 -11.11
N ILE A 13 5.39 -7.28 -10.10
CA ILE A 13 5.80 -5.87 -10.13
C ILE A 13 7.29 -5.72 -10.43
N PHE A 14 8.13 -6.68 -10.05
CA PHE A 14 9.56 -6.65 -10.38
C PHE A 14 9.79 -6.52 -11.89
N ASN A 15 9.04 -7.30 -12.68
CA ASN A 15 9.13 -7.27 -14.14
C ASN A 15 8.52 -6.01 -14.76
N LYS A 16 7.60 -5.34 -14.04
CA LYS A 16 6.92 -4.13 -14.48
C LYS A 16 7.57 -2.82 -14.00
N LYS A 17 8.73 -2.90 -13.32
CA LYS A 17 9.42 -1.75 -12.73
C LYS A 17 9.53 -0.56 -13.70
N ASN A 18 10.01 -0.79 -14.93
CA ASN A 18 10.23 0.30 -15.88
C ASN A 18 8.92 0.96 -16.34
N GLU A 19 7.86 0.16 -16.52
CA GLU A 19 6.53 0.65 -16.88
C GLU A 19 5.93 1.49 -15.75
N LEU A 20 6.13 1.06 -14.50
CA LEU A 20 5.68 1.81 -13.31
C LEU A 20 6.40 3.14 -13.18
N MET A 21 7.72 3.15 -13.37
CA MET A 21 8.53 4.37 -13.36
C MET A 21 8.11 5.33 -14.48
N SER A 22 7.78 4.79 -15.67
CA SER A 22 7.30 5.58 -16.81
C SER A 22 5.92 6.19 -16.56
N ALA A 23 4.98 5.39 -16.01
CA ALA A 23 3.61 5.82 -15.70
C ALA A 23 3.56 6.93 -14.64
N LEU A 24 4.60 7.02 -13.80
CA LEU A 24 4.76 8.01 -12.74
C LEU A 24 5.98 8.91 -12.98
N SER A 25 6.35 9.15 -14.25
CA SER A 25 7.55 9.90 -14.63
C SER A 25 7.57 11.35 -14.15
N GLU A 26 6.42 11.92 -13.79
CA GLU A 26 6.30 13.23 -13.16
C GLU A 26 6.69 13.26 -11.67
N HIS A 27 7.05 12.10 -11.10
CA HIS A 27 7.36 11.91 -9.70
C HIS A 27 8.75 11.34 -9.46
N SER A 28 9.30 11.58 -8.27
CA SER A 28 10.45 10.82 -7.78
C SER A 28 9.93 9.51 -7.21
N VAL A 29 10.17 8.40 -7.89
CA VAL A 29 9.66 7.08 -7.49
C VAL A 29 10.81 6.18 -7.06
N SER A 30 10.68 5.53 -5.92
CA SER A 30 11.53 4.41 -5.52
C SER A 30 10.68 3.18 -5.25
N ILE A 31 11.17 2.01 -5.64
CA ILE A 31 10.49 0.73 -5.41
C ILE A 31 11.38 -0.12 -4.52
N ILE A 32 10.84 -0.53 -3.37
CA ILE A 32 11.50 -1.42 -2.45
C ILE A 32 10.90 -2.81 -2.60
N PHE A 33 11.73 -3.72 -3.11
CA PHE A 33 11.44 -5.14 -3.21
C PHE A 33 11.86 -5.82 -1.92
N ARG A 34 10.91 -6.01 -1.01
CA ARG A 34 11.17 -6.53 0.32
C ARG A 34 11.38 -8.04 0.31
N THR A 35 12.34 -8.49 1.12
CA THR A 35 12.42 -9.88 1.59
C THR A 35 11.97 -9.92 3.05
N SER A 36 11.51 -11.08 3.51
CA SER A 36 10.85 -11.29 4.82
C SER A 36 11.66 -10.90 6.06
N GLN A 37 12.93 -10.50 5.93
CA GLN A 37 13.82 -10.16 7.05
C GLN A 37 14.22 -8.68 7.12
N GLU A 38 13.78 -7.84 6.16
CA GLU A 38 14.21 -6.44 6.13
C GLU A 38 13.37 -5.54 7.05
N ASN A 39 14.08 -4.70 7.84
CA ASN A 39 13.47 -3.57 8.54
C ASN A 39 13.21 -2.44 7.53
N ILE A 40 11.99 -2.42 6.96
CA ILE A 40 11.62 -1.41 5.95
C ILE A 40 11.45 -0.02 6.57
N LEU A 41 11.22 0.12 7.89
CA LEU A 41 11.00 1.42 8.52
C LEU A 41 12.23 2.33 8.42
N SER A 42 13.43 1.78 8.63
CA SER A 42 14.66 2.57 8.50
C SER A 42 14.85 3.05 7.06
N LYS A 43 14.56 2.18 6.07
CA LYS A 43 14.57 2.53 4.65
C LYS A 43 13.54 3.62 4.35
N LEU A 44 12.30 3.47 4.81
CA LEU A 44 11.24 4.47 4.62
C LEU A 44 11.60 5.81 5.27
N ASN A 45 12.20 5.82 6.46
CA ASN A 45 12.66 7.04 7.10
C ASN A 45 13.79 7.72 6.30
N SER A 46 14.76 6.93 5.79
CA SER A 46 15.83 7.47 4.94
C SER A 46 15.31 8.00 3.60
N GLU A 47 14.29 7.34 3.04
CA GLU A 47 13.66 7.78 1.80
C GLU A 47 12.81 9.04 2.05
N SER A 48 12.20 9.21 3.22
CA SER A 48 11.30 10.34 3.52
C SER A 48 10.21 10.53 2.45
N PRO A 49 9.37 9.51 2.17
CA PRO A 49 8.31 9.61 1.17
C PRO A 49 7.22 10.61 1.57
N ASP A 50 6.67 11.31 0.57
CA ASP A 50 5.43 12.06 0.71
C ASP A 50 4.20 11.11 0.65
N LEU A 51 4.33 10.03 -0.12
CA LEU A 51 3.31 9.00 -0.32
C LEU A 51 3.94 7.60 -0.24
N LEU A 52 3.41 6.77 0.66
CA LEU A 52 3.72 5.33 0.69
C LEU A 52 2.64 4.56 -0.06
N ILE A 53 3.07 3.65 -0.93
CA ILE A 53 2.19 2.70 -1.59
C ILE A 53 2.67 1.30 -1.22
N SER A 54 1.87 0.51 -0.52
CA SER A 54 2.19 -0.91 -0.31
C SER A 54 1.30 -1.78 -1.18
N ILE A 55 1.85 -2.86 -1.70
CA ILE A 55 1.12 -3.86 -2.49
C ILE A 55 0.88 -5.08 -1.61
N ASP A 56 -0.37 -5.56 -1.58
CA ASP A 56 -0.79 -6.76 -0.86
C ASP A 56 -0.32 -6.80 0.61
N LEU A 57 -0.41 -5.65 1.28
CA LEU A 57 -0.02 -5.47 2.68
C LEU A 57 1.46 -5.72 2.97
N GLU A 58 2.36 -5.56 1.99
CA GLU A 58 3.79 -5.73 2.24
C GLU A 58 4.31 -4.79 3.35
N GLY A 59 4.98 -5.39 4.34
CA GLY A 59 5.48 -4.71 5.54
C GLY A 59 4.50 -4.65 6.72
N PHE A 60 3.28 -5.18 6.59
CA PHE A 60 2.30 -5.25 7.69
C PHE A 60 2.65 -6.29 8.76
N ASP A 61 3.53 -7.25 8.46
CA ASP A 61 4.10 -8.21 9.43
C ASP A 61 5.04 -7.55 10.45
N MET A 62 5.43 -6.29 10.22
CA MET A 62 6.25 -5.55 11.16
C MET A 62 5.45 -4.96 12.32
N SER A 63 5.92 -5.24 13.53
CA SER A 63 5.35 -4.71 14.77
C SER A 63 6.33 -3.78 15.49
N THR A 64 5.77 -2.85 16.26
CA THR A 64 6.52 -2.11 17.29
C THR A 64 6.84 -3.04 18.45
N LEU A 65 7.76 -2.61 19.33
CA LEU A 65 8.06 -3.34 20.57
C LEU A 65 6.82 -3.54 21.47
N THR A 66 5.80 -2.70 21.32
CA THR A 66 4.52 -2.78 22.04
C THR A 66 3.46 -3.57 21.28
N GLY A 67 3.83 -4.26 20.19
CA GLY A 67 2.91 -5.10 19.39
C GLY A 67 1.99 -4.35 18.44
N GLY A 68 2.12 -3.02 18.31
CA GLY A 68 1.35 -2.22 17.37
C GLY A 68 1.93 -2.23 15.96
N TYR A 69 1.17 -1.77 14.96
CA TYR A 69 1.68 -1.72 13.59
C TYR A 69 2.72 -0.63 13.39
N ALA A 70 3.87 -1.04 12.87
CA ALA A 70 4.97 -0.14 12.56
C ALA A 70 4.57 1.02 11.63
N TYR A 71 3.71 0.77 10.64
CA TYR A 71 3.23 1.80 9.72
C TYR A 71 2.34 2.86 10.38
N ASN A 72 1.77 2.60 11.55
CA ASN A 72 1.04 3.63 12.31
C ASN A 72 1.96 4.78 12.77
N LEU A 73 3.27 4.54 12.86
CA LEU A 73 4.26 5.57 13.22
C LEU A 73 4.53 6.54 12.06
N LEU A 74 4.20 6.17 10.83
CA LEU A 74 4.46 6.99 9.64
C LEU A 74 3.39 8.08 9.51
N LYS A 75 3.82 9.34 9.67
CA LYS A 75 2.95 10.52 9.60
C LYS A 75 2.75 11.02 8.15
N ILE A 76 2.51 10.09 7.23
CA ILE A 76 2.36 10.35 5.78
C ILE A 76 1.09 9.69 5.24
N GLN A 77 0.66 10.07 4.03
CA GLN A 77 -0.44 9.38 3.36
C GLN A 77 0.02 7.99 2.91
N GLN A 78 -0.85 6.98 3.09
CA GLN A 78 -0.54 5.60 2.75
C GLN A 78 -1.67 5.03 1.89
N LEU A 79 -1.30 4.40 0.77
CA LEU A 79 -2.22 3.66 -0.08
C LEU A 79 -1.82 2.18 -0.07
N HIS A 80 -2.76 1.31 0.22
CA HIS A 80 -2.55 -0.13 0.28
C HIS A 80 -3.36 -0.77 -0.85
N LEU A 81 -2.68 -1.15 -1.93
CA LEU A 81 -3.30 -1.77 -3.09
C LEU A 81 -3.43 -3.27 -2.83
N LEU A 82 -4.66 -3.77 -2.78
CA LEU A 82 -4.98 -5.16 -2.45
C LEU A 82 -5.33 -5.90 -3.74
N LEU A 83 -4.31 -6.36 -4.44
CA LEU A 83 -4.42 -6.98 -5.76
C LEU A 83 -4.80 -8.46 -5.68
N ASN A 84 -4.32 -9.14 -4.63
CA ASN A 84 -4.54 -10.56 -4.41
C ASN A 84 -5.73 -10.83 -3.48
N LYS A 85 -6.58 -11.79 -3.84
CA LYS A 85 -7.72 -12.21 -3.01
C LYS A 85 -7.31 -12.90 -1.70
N SER A 86 -6.16 -13.57 -1.71
CA SER A 86 -5.59 -14.20 -0.52
C SER A 86 -4.54 -13.29 0.09
N LEU A 87 -4.99 -12.34 0.91
CA LEU A 87 -4.08 -11.47 1.66
C LEU A 87 -3.43 -12.28 2.78
N PHE A 88 -2.14 -12.58 2.62
CA PHE A 88 -1.30 -13.03 3.73
C PHE A 88 -1.42 -11.97 4.84
N ASN A 89 -1.59 -12.42 6.08
CA ASN A 89 -1.76 -11.55 7.26
C ASN A 89 -3.07 -10.75 7.32
N SER A 90 -4.17 -11.15 6.68
CA SER A 90 -5.45 -10.39 6.80
C SER A 90 -5.97 -10.20 8.23
N SER A 91 -5.54 -11.01 9.22
CA SER A 91 -5.84 -10.79 10.64
C SER A 91 -5.31 -9.44 11.16
N ILE A 92 -4.25 -8.92 10.54
CA ILE A 92 -3.66 -7.60 10.81
C ILE A 92 -4.69 -6.47 10.65
N LEU A 93 -5.67 -6.65 9.77
CA LEU A 93 -6.67 -5.64 9.46
C LEU A 93 -7.72 -5.49 10.58
N SER A 94 -7.67 -6.34 11.61
CA SER A 94 -8.57 -6.28 12.77
C SER A 94 -8.05 -5.44 13.92
N SER A 95 -6.79 -4.98 13.89
CA SER A 95 -6.26 -4.13 14.98
C SER A 95 -6.33 -2.65 14.61
N PRO A 96 -6.11 -1.73 15.57
CA PRO A 96 -6.19 -0.29 15.32
C PRO A 96 -5.21 0.17 14.24
N LEU A 97 -5.75 0.74 13.17
CA LEU A 97 -5.01 1.27 12.03
C LEU A 97 -5.12 2.79 11.94
N SER A 98 -4.09 3.42 11.40
CA SER A 98 -4.06 4.87 11.22
C SER A 98 -5.09 5.34 10.19
N LEU A 99 -5.79 6.45 10.46
CA LEU A 99 -6.72 7.10 9.51
C LEU A 99 -6.04 7.61 8.23
N ARG A 100 -4.69 7.65 8.20
CA ARG A 100 -3.90 8.00 7.01
C ARG A 100 -3.75 6.84 6.03
N MET A 101 -4.19 5.65 6.42
CA MET A 101 -4.19 4.46 5.59
C MET A 101 -5.47 4.40 4.77
N THR A 102 -5.30 4.17 3.48
CA THR A 102 -6.40 3.96 2.55
C THR A 102 -6.18 2.64 1.81
N PHE A 103 -7.20 1.78 1.79
CA PHE A 103 -7.15 0.48 1.14
C PHE A 103 -7.92 0.53 -0.18
N ILE A 104 -7.29 0.06 -1.25
CA ILE A 104 -7.84 0.11 -2.60
C ILE A 104 -7.87 -1.29 -3.19
N CYS A 105 -9.07 -1.73 -3.57
CA CYS A 105 -9.30 -3.01 -4.24
C CYS A 105 -9.55 -2.81 -5.74
N PRO A 106 -9.20 -3.80 -6.60
CA PRO A 106 -9.51 -3.76 -8.03
C PRO A 106 -11.02 -3.65 -8.30
N LYS A 107 -11.85 -4.40 -7.58
CA LYS A 107 -13.30 -4.51 -7.81
C LYS A 107 -14.11 -4.03 -6.61
N GLU A 108 -15.32 -3.55 -6.88
CA GLU A 108 -16.26 -3.15 -5.83
C GLU A 108 -16.65 -4.30 -4.90
N SER A 109 -16.83 -5.51 -5.44
CA SER A 109 -17.12 -6.71 -4.64
C SER A 109 -16.06 -7.00 -3.59
N ASP A 110 -14.78 -6.78 -3.93
CA ASP A 110 -13.66 -7.04 -3.04
C ASP A 110 -13.62 -5.98 -1.92
N ALA A 111 -13.85 -4.71 -2.26
CA ALA A 111 -13.96 -3.62 -1.29
C ALA A 111 -15.13 -3.82 -0.32
N ASN A 112 -16.30 -4.23 -0.83
CA ASN A 112 -17.50 -4.49 -0.01
C ASN A 112 -17.29 -5.69 0.92
N MET A 113 -16.64 -6.75 0.44
CA MET A 113 -16.26 -7.89 1.28
C MET A 113 -15.30 -7.46 2.38
N LEU A 114 -14.30 -6.63 2.06
CA LEU A 114 -13.32 -6.14 3.02
C LEU A 114 -13.97 -5.30 4.13
N LYS A 115 -14.86 -4.37 3.76
CA LYS A 115 -15.66 -3.57 4.71
C LYS A 115 -16.53 -4.44 5.61
N LYS A 116 -17.14 -5.49 5.06
CA LYS A 116 -17.97 -6.42 5.84
C LYS A 116 -17.14 -7.23 6.84
N LYS A 117 -15.93 -7.65 6.45
CA LYS A 117 -15.05 -8.46 7.28
C LYS A 117 -14.30 -7.63 8.34
N PHE A 118 -13.94 -6.40 8.00
CA PHE A 118 -13.20 -5.46 8.85
C PHE A 118 -13.93 -4.11 8.87
N PRO A 119 -14.99 -3.97 9.69
CA PRO A 119 -15.83 -2.77 9.69
C PRO A 119 -15.09 -1.51 10.16
N ASP A 120 -14.04 -1.67 10.96
CA ASP A 120 -13.23 -0.57 11.50
C ASP A 120 -12.07 -0.16 10.58
N LEU A 121 -11.96 -0.78 9.39
CA LEU A 121 -10.89 -0.48 8.45
C LEU A 121 -11.06 0.95 7.90
N PRO A 122 -10.05 1.83 8.01
CA PRO A 122 -10.17 3.20 7.52
C PRO A 122 -10.22 3.20 5.99
N SER A 123 -11.01 4.12 5.42
CA SER A 123 -10.97 4.51 4.01
C SER A 123 -10.77 3.35 3.02
N VAL A 124 -11.85 2.64 2.70
CA VAL A 124 -11.81 1.50 1.76
C VAL A 124 -12.54 1.85 0.46
N TYR A 125 -11.84 1.74 -0.68
CA TYR A 125 -12.37 2.05 -2.00
C TYR A 125 -12.12 0.93 -3.01
N SER A 126 -12.93 0.89 -4.06
CA SER A 126 -12.61 0.16 -5.28
C SER A 126 -12.00 1.11 -6.31
N LEU A 127 -11.28 0.57 -7.29
CA LEU A 127 -10.75 1.33 -8.41
C LEU A 127 -11.84 2.10 -9.18
N GLU A 128 -13.03 1.50 -9.30
CA GLU A 128 -14.20 2.08 -9.96
C GLU A 128 -14.78 3.29 -9.21
N ASN A 129 -14.60 3.35 -7.89
CA ASN A 129 -15.18 4.36 -7.00
C ASN A 129 -14.11 5.16 -6.24
N LEU A 130 -12.97 5.40 -6.89
CA LEU A 130 -11.91 6.22 -6.32
C LEU A 130 -12.32 7.70 -6.27
N PRO A 131 -12.10 8.41 -5.15
CA PRO A 131 -12.30 9.85 -5.09
C PRO A 131 -11.42 10.56 -6.13
N ALA A 132 -11.91 11.67 -6.68
CA ALA A 132 -11.17 12.52 -7.61
C ALA A 132 -10.14 13.40 -6.87
N SER A 133 -9.23 12.77 -6.12
CA SER A 133 -8.12 13.45 -5.46
C SER A 133 -6.76 12.87 -5.87
N TYR A 134 -5.73 13.68 -5.71
CA TYR A 134 -4.41 13.44 -6.31
C TYR A 134 -3.78 12.07 -5.95
N PRO A 135 -3.81 11.59 -4.69
CA PRO A 135 -3.26 10.27 -4.37
C PRO A 135 -3.98 9.12 -5.10
N PHE A 136 -5.28 9.26 -5.35
CA PHE A 136 -6.07 8.23 -6.04
C PHE A 136 -5.84 8.22 -7.55
N MET A 137 -5.48 9.36 -8.14
CA MET A 137 -5.03 9.40 -9.53
C MET A 137 -3.75 8.56 -9.73
N ILE A 138 -2.83 8.60 -8.76
CA ILE A 138 -1.61 7.77 -8.78
C ILE A 138 -1.97 6.28 -8.67
N ALA A 139 -2.86 5.92 -7.74
CA ALA A 139 -3.36 4.54 -7.65
C ALA A 139 -3.97 4.08 -8.98
N SER A 140 -4.83 4.89 -9.59
CA SER A 140 -5.45 4.57 -10.89
C SER A 140 -4.42 4.34 -12.01
N LYS A 141 -3.35 5.14 -12.05
CA LYS A 141 -2.24 4.94 -12.99
C LYS A 141 -1.50 3.62 -12.74
N LEU A 142 -1.21 3.30 -11.49
CA LEU A 142 -0.54 2.05 -11.11
C LEU A 142 -1.37 0.81 -11.49
N PHE A 143 -2.68 0.83 -11.24
CA PHE A 143 -3.57 -0.27 -11.62
C PHE A 143 -3.62 -0.54 -13.14
N LYS A 144 -3.30 0.43 -13.99
CA LYS A 144 -3.21 0.21 -15.44
C LYS A 144 -1.93 -0.51 -15.86
N VAL A 145 -0.91 -0.48 -15.00
CA VAL A 145 0.37 -1.13 -15.25
C VAL A 145 0.38 -2.53 -14.63
N ILE A 146 -0.05 -2.69 -13.37
CA ILE A 146 0.11 -3.92 -12.57
C ILE A 146 -0.89 -5.02 -12.96
#